data_AF-A0A2T7EV48-F1
#
_entry.id   AF-A0A2T7EV48-F1
#
_cell.length_a   1.000
_cell.length_b   1.000
_cell.length_c   1.000
_cell.angle_alpha   90.00
_cell.angle_beta   90.00
_cell.angle_gamma   90.00
#
_symmetry.space_group_name_H-M   'P 1'
#
loop_
_entity.id
_entity.type
_entity.pdbx_description
1 polymer ?
#
loop_
_entity_poly.entity_id
_entity_poly.type
_entity_poly.pdbx_seq_one_letter_code
_entity_poly.pdbx_strand_id
1 'polypeptide(L)'
;MLEHHLVLLSSATIDKDDTAASGNRPSKRAKKDDNGADPLLQAFDRGTQTLTSAIRDAASKKALPPGLFEAVDSLSGFELEQKAKYYSYLLKHPNVAHGFVDAPLLYKLSMVTEFINANM
;
A
#
# COMPACT_ATOMS: atom_id res chain seq x y z
N MET A 1 -41.16 9.99 -50.10
CA MET A 1 -40.28 9.45 -51.16
C MET A 1 -40.30 7.94 -51.01
N LEU A 2 -40.80 7.28 -52.05
CA LEU A 2 -40.99 5.85 -52.20
C LEU A 2 -39.73 5.21 -52.81
N GLU A 3 -39.73 3.86 -52.83
CA GLU A 3 -38.79 2.94 -53.49
C GLU A 3 -37.47 2.69 -52.71
N HIS A 4 -36.98 1.46 -52.48
CA HIS A 4 -36.88 0.29 -53.34
C HIS A 4 -36.86 -1.00 -52.49
N HIS A 5 -37.66 -2.02 -52.80
CA HIS A 5 -37.41 -3.09 -53.77
C HIS A 5 -36.47 -4.21 -53.27
N LEU A 6 -37.12 -5.26 -52.75
CA LEU A 6 -36.89 -6.69 -52.97
C LEU A 6 -35.46 -7.18 -53.27
N VAL A 7 -34.95 -8.06 -52.40
CA VAL A 7 -34.09 -9.18 -52.83
C VAL A 7 -34.75 -10.48 -52.37
N LEU A 8 -35.29 -11.20 -53.36
CA LEU A 8 -35.56 -12.63 -53.37
C LEU A 8 -34.25 -13.42 -53.22
N LEU A 9 -34.23 -14.43 -52.36
CA LEU A 9 -33.99 -15.84 -52.72
C LEU A 9 -34.15 -16.72 -51.47
N SER A 10 -35.18 -17.58 -51.47
CA SER A 10 -35.09 -19.06 -51.50
C SER A 10 -34.46 -19.71 -50.26
N SER A 11 -34.94 -20.81 -49.70
CA SER A 11 -36.13 -21.66 -49.77
C SER A 11 -35.83 -22.71 -48.71
N ALA A 12 -36.81 -23.08 -47.89
CA ALA A 12 -37.05 -24.44 -47.39
C ALA A 12 -37.93 -24.37 -46.14
N THR A 13 -39.15 -24.83 -46.32
CA THR A 13 -40.00 -25.38 -45.27
C THR A 13 -39.20 -26.40 -44.45
N ILE A 14 -39.13 -26.21 -43.14
CA ILE A 14 -38.94 -27.32 -42.21
C ILE A 14 -40.20 -27.37 -41.36
N ASP A 15 -40.89 -28.49 -41.56
CA ASP A 15 -42.11 -28.91 -40.90
C ASP A 15 -42.06 -28.71 -39.39
N LYS A 16 -43.25 -28.40 -38.85
CA LYS A 16 -43.59 -28.67 -37.47
C LYS A 16 -43.34 -30.15 -37.18
N ASP A 17 -42.50 -30.41 -36.20
CA ASP A 17 -42.76 -31.53 -35.31
C ASP A 17 -42.72 -31.03 -33.87
N ASP A 18 -43.92 -30.83 -33.33
CA ASP A 18 -44.20 -30.64 -31.92
C ASP A 18 -43.88 -31.95 -31.18
N THR A 19 -42.60 -32.28 -31.02
CA THR A 19 -42.19 -33.23 -29.99
C THR A 19 -41.66 -32.44 -28.79
N ALA A 20 -42.54 -32.31 -27.80
CA ALA A 20 -42.22 -31.86 -26.46
C ALA A 20 -41.17 -32.77 -25.81
N ALA A 21 -39.90 -32.57 -26.16
CA ALA A 21 -38.79 -33.08 -25.38
C ALA A 21 -38.61 -32.13 -24.19
N SER A 22 -39.25 -32.49 -23.08
CA SER A 22 -38.93 -32.04 -21.73
C SER A 22 -37.47 -32.43 -21.42
N GLY A 23 -36.54 -31.68 -22.00
CA GLY A 23 -35.12 -31.79 -21.74
C GLY A 23 -34.82 -30.93 -20.53
N ASN A 24 -34.61 -31.57 -19.37
CA ASN A 24 -34.01 -31.01 -18.18
C ASN A 24 -32.86 -30.06 -18.56
N ARG A 25 -33.12 -28.76 -18.67
CA ARG A 25 -32.04 -27.78 -18.55
C ARG A 25 -31.58 -27.89 -17.12
N PRO A 26 -30.31 -28.27 -16.84
CA PRO A 26 -29.80 -28.17 -15.49
C PRO A 26 -29.86 -26.69 -15.14
N SER A 27 -30.88 -26.32 -14.37
CA SER A 27 -30.93 -25.03 -13.71
C SER A 27 -29.71 -25.01 -12.80
N LYS A 28 -28.61 -24.43 -13.28
CA LYS A 28 -27.52 -23.98 -12.41
C LYS A 28 -28.10 -22.85 -11.58
N ARG A 29 -28.96 -23.18 -10.63
CA ARG A 29 -29.19 -22.33 -9.47
C ARG A 29 -27.83 -22.25 -8.80
N ALA A 30 -27.17 -21.12 -8.93
CA ALA A 30 -26.07 -20.77 -8.05
C ALA A 30 -26.58 -21.00 -6.63
N LYS A 31 -25.95 -21.91 -5.88
CA LYS A 31 -26.18 -21.98 -4.44
C LYS A 31 -25.78 -20.60 -3.92
N LYS A 32 -26.76 -19.82 -3.49
CA LYS A 32 -26.49 -18.65 -2.66
C LYS A 32 -26.08 -19.23 -1.32
N ASP A 33 -24.77 -19.36 -1.09
CA ASP A 33 -24.25 -19.57 0.25
C ASP A 33 -24.57 -18.30 1.04
N ASP A 34 -25.74 -18.30 1.67
CA ASP A 34 -26.23 -17.26 2.56
C ASP A 34 -25.61 -17.44 3.95
N ASN A 35 -24.28 -17.59 4.00
CA ASN A 35 -23.57 -17.77 5.27
C ASN A 35 -22.11 -17.27 5.24
N GLY A 36 -21.84 -16.18 4.53
CA GLY A 36 -20.55 -15.50 4.59
C GLY A 36 -20.74 -14.04 4.24
N ALA A 37 -20.06 -13.14 4.97
CA ALA A 37 -20.05 -11.71 4.68
C ALA A 37 -19.84 -11.46 3.18
N ASP A 38 -20.52 -10.47 2.61
CA ASP A 38 -20.44 -10.15 1.17
C ASP A 38 -18.96 -10.10 0.73
N PRO A 39 -18.54 -10.88 -0.28
CA PRO A 39 -17.16 -10.89 -0.76
C PRO A 39 -16.61 -9.49 -1.09
N LEU A 40 -17.47 -8.57 -1.55
CA LEU A 40 -17.10 -7.18 -1.82
C LEU A 40 -16.84 -6.40 -0.53
N LEU A 41 -17.68 -6.61 0.50
CA LEU A 41 -17.49 -5.99 1.82
C LEU A 41 -16.19 -6.48 2.46
N GLN A 42 -15.90 -7.78 2.38
CA GLN A 42 -14.65 -8.34 2.89
C GLN A 42 -13.42 -7.78 2.14
N ALA A 43 -13.49 -7.64 0.82
CA ALA A 43 -12.42 -7.04 0.03
C ALA A 43 -12.20 -5.57 0.41
N PHE A 44 -13.28 -4.82 0.64
CA PHE A 44 -13.23 -3.44 1.10
C PHE A 44 -12.62 -3.30 2.49
N ASP A 45 -13.02 -4.15 3.45
CA ASP A 45 -12.47 -4.16 4.80
C ASP A 45 -10.96 -4.48 4.77
N ARG A 46 -10.57 -5.50 4.01
CA ARG A 46 -9.15 -5.87 3.85
C ARG A 46 -8.33 -4.75 3.23
N GLY A 47 -8.87 -4.08 2.21
CA GLY A 47 -8.24 -2.92 1.58
C GLY A 47 -8.06 -1.76 2.56
N THR A 48 -9.11 -1.44 3.33
CA THR A 48 -9.09 -0.36 4.33
C THR A 48 -8.11 -0.65 5.47
N GLN A 49 -8.05 -1.90 5.94
CA GLN A 49 -7.06 -2.33 6.93
C GLN A 49 -5.64 -2.20 6.40
N THR A 50 -5.39 -2.64 5.17
CA THR A 50 -4.06 -2.53 4.51
C THR A 50 -3.64 -1.07 4.34
N LEU A 51 -4.57 -0.20 3.96
CA LEU A 51 -4.30 1.24 3.87
C LEU A 51 -3.98 1.84 5.23
N THR A 52 -4.77 1.50 6.25
CA THR A 52 -4.56 1.99 7.62
C THR A 52 -3.22 1.53 8.18
N SER A 53 -2.82 0.27 7.94
CA SER A 53 -1.51 -0.22 8.35
C SER A 53 -0.38 0.50 7.62
N ALA A 54 -0.51 0.73 6.32
CA ALA A 54 0.50 1.46 5.55
C ALA A 54 0.65 2.92 6.03
N ILE A 55 -0.45 3.61 6.37
CA ILE A 55 -0.41 4.95 6.94
C ILE A 55 0.28 4.94 8.30
N ARG A 56 -0.07 3.98 9.17
CA ARG A 56 0.58 3.83 10.49
C ARG A 56 2.08 3.61 10.33
N ASP A 57 2.49 2.71 9.45
CA ASP A 57 3.91 2.42 9.22
C ASP A 57 4.65 3.65 8.66
N ALA A 58 4.03 4.38 7.75
CA ALA A 58 4.59 5.62 7.21
C ALA A 58 4.72 6.72 8.28
N ALA A 59 3.75 6.82 9.20
CA ALA A 59 3.80 7.75 10.32
C ALA A 59 4.86 7.34 11.35
N SER A 60 4.97 6.05 11.66
CA SER A 60 5.99 5.51 12.58
C SER A 60 7.41 5.77 12.09
N LYS A 61 7.67 5.69 10.78
CA LYS A 61 8.98 6.05 10.19
C LYS A 61 9.33 7.53 10.32
N LYS A 62 8.36 8.41 10.57
CA LYS A 62 8.60 9.83 10.83
C LYS A 62 8.86 10.13 12.31
N ALA A 63 8.56 9.19 13.21
CA ALA A 63 8.84 9.39 14.63
C ALA A 63 10.35 9.36 14.88
N LEU A 64 10.81 10.15 15.85
CA LEU A 64 12.21 10.13 16.28
C LEU A 64 12.49 8.92 17.19
N PRO A 65 13.69 8.33 17.15
CA PRO A 65 14.03 7.22 18.02
C PRO A 65 14.07 7.64 19.49
N PRO A 66 13.68 6.75 20.42
CA PRO A 66 13.88 6.98 21.85
C PRO A 66 15.39 7.06 22.17
N GLY A 67 15.75 7.87 23.16
CA GLY A 67 17.15 8.00 23.57
C GLY A 67 18.04 8.84 22.63
N LEU A 68 17.45 9.52 21.63
CA LEU A 68 18.20 10.31 20.64
C LEU A 68 19.04 11.41 21.30
N PHE A 69 18.47 12.10 22.28
CA PHE A 69 19.16 13.19 22.97
C PHE A 69 20.37 12.65 23.72
N GLU A 70 20.18 11.60 24.51
CA GLU A 70 21.20 10.93 25.30
C GLU A 70 22.31 10.34 24.40
N ALA A 71 21.94 9.80 23.23
CA ALA A 71 22.89 9.28 22.25
C ALA A 71 23.81 10.36 21.68
N VAL A 72 23.33 11.60 21.52
CA VAL A 72 24.15 12.73 21.06
C VAL A 72 24.92 13.34 22.24
N ASP A 73 24.27 13.50 23.39
CA ASP A 73 24.86 14.15 24.56
C ASP A 73 26.01 13.33 25.17
N SER A 74 25.89 11.99 25.16
CA SER A 74 26.92 11.08 25.67
C SER A 74 28.20 11.01 24.82
N LEU A 75 28.23 11.63 23.63
CA LEU A 75 29.44 11.65 22.81
C LEU A 75 30.52 12.53 23.45
N SER A 76 31.67 11.94 23.78
CA SER A 76 32.86 12.69 24.17
C SER A 76 33.56 13.29 22.95
N GLY A 77 34.27 14.40 23.14
CA GLY A 77 35.13 14.99 22.10
C GLY A 77 34.45 16.01 21.17
N PHE A 78 33.19 16.36 21.45
CA PHE A 78 32.48 17.43 20.74
C PHE A 78 31.97 18.48 21.71
N GLU A 79 32.05 19.75 21.28
CA GLU A 79 31.51 20.88 22.02
C GLU A 79 29.98 20.89 22.01
N LEU A 80 29.38 21.55 23.01
CA LEU A 80 27.92 21.64 23.14
C LEU A 80 27.26 22.21 21.87
N GLU A 81 27.87 23.23 21.26
CA GLU A 81 27.34 23.86 20.04
C GLU A 81 27.30 22.87 18.87
N GLN A 82 28.36 22.06 18.71
CA GLN A 82 28.45 21.04 17.67
C GLN A 82 27.39 19.95 17.87
N LYS A 83 27.23 19.48 19.11
CA LYS A 83 26.19 18.52 19.49
C LYS A 83 24.79 19.07 19.21
N ALA A 84 24.52 20.33 19.58
CA ALA A 84 23.23 20.97 19.36
C ALA A 84 22.90 21.12 17.87
N LYS A 85 23.88 21.53 17.05
CA LYS A 85 23.71 21.62 15.59
C LYS A 85 23.39 20.26 14.98
N TYR A 86 24.15 19.23 15.37
CA TYR A 86 23.91 17.87 14.87
C TYR A 86 22.57 17.31 15.34
N TYR A 87 22.20 17.53 16.62
CA TYR A 87 20.88 17.14 17.13
C TYR A 87 19.74 17.80 16.34
N SER A 88 19.84 19.11 16.06
CA SER A 88 18.87 19.83 15.23
C SER A 88 18.75 19.26 13.81
N TYR A 89 19.87 18.81 13.22
CA TYR A 89 19.86 18.07 11.96
C TYR A 89 19.10 16.75 12.09
N LEU A 90 19.38 15.94 13.12
CA LEU A 90 18.68 14.67 13.34
C LEU A 90 17.16 14.85 13.54
N LEU A 91 16.72 15.92 14.21
CA LEU A 91 15.29 16.24 14.38
C LEU A 91 14.56 16.44 13.04
N LYS A 92 15.26 16.93 12.01
CA LYS A 92 14.71 17.15 10.66
C LYS A 92 14.82 15.91 9.77
N HIS A 93 15.64 14.94 10.17
CA HIS A 93 15.92 13.73 9.40
C HIS A 93 15.73 12.46 10.24
N PRO A 94 14.47 12.04 10.52
CA PRO A 94 14.17 10.91 11.40
C PRO A 94 14.87 9.60 11.01
N ASN A 95 14.98 9.30 9.70
CA ASN A 95 15.69 8.11 9.23
C ASN A 95 17.17 8.11 9.64
N VAL A 96 17.82 9.27 9.58
CA VAL A 96 19.22 9.43 10.00
C VAL A 96 19.32 9.36 11.52
N ALA A 97 18.34 9.91 12.24
CA ALA A 97 18.26 9.80 13.70
C ALA A 97 18.19 8.33 14.15
N HIS A 98 17.32 7.51 13.54
CA HIS A 98 17.23 6.07 13.81
C HIS A 98 18.56 5.38 13.55
N GLY A 99 19.14 5.60 12.36
CA GLY A 99 20.45 5.03 12.02
C GLY A 99 21.57 5.47 12.97
N PHE A 100 21.52 6.71 13.45
CA PHE A 100 22.48 7.22 14.43
C PHE A 100 22.33 6.52 15.77
N VAL A 101 21.11 6.37 16.32
CA VAL A 101 20.90 5.72 17.63
C VAL A 101 21.38 4.25 17.61
N ASP A 102 21.07 3.53 16.54
CA ASP A 102 21.41 2.11 16.36
C ASP A 102 22.90 1.88 16.06
N ALA A 103 23.63 2.92 15.64
CA ALA A 103 25.04 2.80 15.27
C ALA A 103 25.98 2.56 16.47
N PRO A 104 27.06 1.79 16.29
CA PRO A 104 28.14 1.70 17.28
C PRO A 104 28.84 3.05 17.51
N LEU A 105 29.49 3.21 18.66
CA LEU A 105 30.11 4.47 19.08
C LEU A 105 31.02 5.11 18.01
N LEU A 106 31.93 4.34 17.41
CA LEU A 106 32.86 4.87 16.40
C LEU A 106 32.14 5.43 15.17
N TYR A 107 31.03 4.81 14.77
CA TYR A 107 30.22 5.29 13.65
C TYR A 107 29.52 6.60 14.01
N LYS A 108 28.97 6.70 15.23
CA LYS A 108 28.39 7.95 15.74
C LYS A 108 29.40 9.11 15.71
N LEU A 109 30.62 8.87 16.18
CA LEU A 109 31.71 9.86 16.14
C LEU A 109 32.04 10.28 14.70
N SER A 110 32.13 9.31 13.77
CA SER A 110 32.40 9.58 12.36
C SER A 110 31.29 10.41 11.72
N MET A 111 30.02 10.07 11.96
CA MET A 111 28.87 10.79 11.42
C MET A 111 28.83 12.25 11.88
N VAL A 112 29.10 12.49 13.17
CA VAL A 112 29.12 13.84 13.74
C VAL A 112 30.31 14.64 13.19
N THR A 113 31.49 14.01 13.08
CA THR A 113 32.69 14.63 12.49
C THR A 113 32.48 15.04 11.05
N GLU A 114 31.92 14.14 10.23
CA GLU A 114 31.61 14.42 8.83
C GLU A 114 30.62 15.58 8.70
N PHE A 115 29.56 15.57 9.52
CA PHE A 115 28.58 16.66 9.55
C PHE A 115 29.21 18.01 9.92
N ILE A 116 30.01 18.06 10.98
CA ILE A 116 30.63 19.31 11.43
C ILE A 116 31.58 19.84 10.35
N ASN A 117 32.43 18.97 9.78
CA ASN A 117 33.37 19.36 8.72
C ASN A 117 32.66 19.90 7.48
N ALA A 118 31.48 19.40 7.15
CA ALA A 118 30.69 19.89 6.03
C ALA A 118 29.94 21.22 6.31
N ASN A 119 29.84 21.64 7.58
CA ASN A 119 29.05 22.80 8.01
C ASN A 119 29.85 23.82 8.83
N MET A 120 31.19 23.77 8.74
CA MET A 120 32.13 24.77 9.27
C MET A 120 32.44 25.86 8.25
#